data_AF-A0A268BVJ8-F1
#
_entry.id   AF-A0A268BVJ8-F1
#
_cell.length_a   1.000
_cell.length_b   1.000
_cell.length_c   1.000
_cell.angle_alpha   90.00
_cell.angle_beta   90.00
_cell.angle_gamma   90.00
#
_symmetry.space_group_name_H-M   'P 1'
#
loop_
_entity.id
_entity.type
_entity.pdbx_description
1 polymer ?
#
loop_
_entity_poly.entity_id
_entity_poly.type
_entity_poly.pdbx_seq_one_letter_code
_entity_poly.pdbx_strand_id
1 'polypeptide(L)'
;MHDITTIELILEDFTSFIIPSACITTLQLSHKERHPSNDHGDKVLGWRADGVVLGLSSAVNVPTIIQGSKVVMPFDRIRKYEDITHIQIDYIHGKSDYITVPWPGESDISNDIQHSIVNQENGDLEIEIG
;
A
#
# COMPACT_ATOMS: atom_id res chain seq x y z
N MET A 1 -10.62 -7.61 11.05
CA MET A 1 -9.34 -6.87 11.15
C MET A 1 -8.55 -7.14 12.43
N HIS A 2 -9.11 -7.79 13.46
CA HIS A 2 -8.47 -7.95 14.78
C HIS A 2 -7.10 -8.67 14.80
N ASP A 3 -6.74 -9.35 13.71
CA ASP A 3 -5.47 -10.08 13.62
C ASP A 3 -4.36 -9.30 12.89
N ILE A 4 -4.66 -8.14 12.29
CA ILE A 4 -3.68 -7.30 11.57
C ILE A 4 -3.01 -6.35 12.57
N THR A 5 -1.69 -6.30 12.57
CA THR A 5 -0.90 -5.31 13.31
C THR A 5 -0.60 -4.08 12.45
N THR A 6 -0.12 -4.30 11.23
CA THR A 6 0.34 -3.26 10.32
C THR A 6 0.04 -3.62 8.88
N ILE A 7 -0.14 -2.60 8.05
CA ILE A 7 0.00 -2.70 6.61
C ILE A 7 1.18 -1.84 6.20
N GLU A 8 2.08 -2.40 5.40
CA GLU A 8 3.13 -1.65 4.73
C GLU A 8 2.77 -1.51 3.25
N LEU A 9 2.62 -0.26 2.80
CA LEU A 9 2.51 0.06 1.37
C LEU A 9 3.91 0.21 0.81
N ILE A 10 4.23 -0.55 -0.22
CA ILE A 10 5.53 -0.54 -0.89
C ILE A 10 5.34 0.11 -2.25
N LEU A 11 6.12 1.17 -2.48
CA LEU A 11 6.10 1.94 -3.71
C LEU A 11 7.14 1.40 -4.70
N GLU A 12 7.00 1.84 -5.94
CA GLU A 12 7.94 1.53 -7.02
C GLU A 12 9.39 1.96 -6.73
N ASP A 13 9.58 3.11 -6.08
CA ASP A 13 10.92 3.60 -5.70
C ASP A 13 11.51 2.89 -4.47
N PHE A 14 10.91 1.77 -4.05
CA PHE A 14 11.20 1.00 -2.82
C PHE A 14 11.01 1.77 -1.52
N THR A 15 10.44 2.98 -1.56
CA THR A 15 9.95 3.63 -0.34
C THR A 15 8.75 2.86 0.18
N SER A 16 8.62 2.80 1.50
CA SER A 16 7.46 2.18 2.13
C SER A 16 6.82 3.05 3.21
N PHE A 17 5.50 2.87 3.38
CA PHE A 17 4.70 3.51 4.42
C PHE A 17 4.08 2.46 5.32
N ILE A 18 4.53 2.41 6.57
CA ILE A 18 4.00 1.49 7.58
C ILE A 18 2.81 2.15 8.28
N ILE A 19 1.66 1.49 8.21
CA ILE A 19 0.38 1.97 8.71
C ILE A 19 -0.09 1.04 9.83
N PRO A 20 -0.25 1.55 11.07
CA PRO A 20 -0.83 0.79 12.15
C PRO A 20 -2.28 0.39 11.85
N SER A 21 -2.71 -0.80 12.27
CA SER A 21 -4.08 -1.27 12.01
C SER A 21 -5.18 -0.36 12.57
N ALA A 22 -4.89 0.39 13.64
CA ALA A 22 -5.80 1.41 14.18
C ALA A 22 -6.08 2.57 13.21
N CYS A 23 -5.22 2.80 12.22
CA CYS A 23 -5.37 3.84 11.20
C CYS A 23 -5.98 3.31 9.91
N ILE A 24 -6.34 2.02 9.83
CA ILE A 24 -6.93 1.43 8.63
C ILE A 24 -8.45 1.44 8.81
N THR A 25 -9.15 2.22 8.00
CA THR A 25 -10.61 2.37 8.06
C THR A 25 -11.31 1.36 7.15
N THR A 26 -10.67 0.96 6.05
CA THR A 26 -11.18 -0.06 5.12
C THR A 26 -10.01 -0.85 4.54
N LEU A 27 -10.17 -2.16 4.39
CA LEU A 27 -9.29 -3.02 3.59
C LEU A 27 -10.15 -4.09 2.91
N GLN A 28 -10.15 -4.09 1.58
CA GLN A 28 -10.76 -5.11 0.77
C GLN A 28 -9.78 -5.54 -0.32
N LEU A 29 -9.68 -6.85 -0.52
CA LEU A 29 -8.85 -7.46 -1.55
C LEU A 29 -9.75 -8.32 -2.43
N SER A 30 -9.80 -8.01 -3.72
CA SER A 30 -10.57 -8.74 -4.72
C SER A 30 -9.74 -9.88 -5.29
N HIS A 31 -10.35 -11.06 -5.40
CA HIS A 31 -9.81 -12.24 -6.06
C HIS A 31 -8.33 -12.54 -5.70
N LYS A 32 -8.13 -12.97 -4.44
CA LYS A 32 -6.80 -13.24 -3.89
C LYS A 32 -6.33 -14.64 -4.24
N GLU A 33 -5.33 -14.75 -5.12
CA GLU A 33 -4.73 -16.01 -5.54
C GLU A 33 -3.28 -16.13 -5.03
N ARG A 34 -2.77 -17.35 -4.90
CA ARG A 34 -1.35 -17.60 -4.58
C ARG A 34 -0.55 -17.77 -5.85
N HIS A 35 0.61 -17.12 -5.92
CA HIS A 35 1.51 -17.17 -7.06
C HIS A 35 2.92 -17.45 -6.55
N PRO A 36 3.74 -18.18 -7.33
CA PRO A 36 5.18 -18.11 -7.15
C PRO A 36 5.62 -16.66 -7.43
N SER A 37 6.16 -15.99 -6.42
CA SER A 37 6.87 -14.73 -6.57
C SER A 37 8.37 -14.99 -6.43
N ASN A 38 9.18 -14.19 -7.14
CA ASN A 38 10.62 -14.17 -6.94
C ASN A 38 10.90 -13.02 -5.98
N ASP A 39 11.25 -13.35 -4.74
CA ASP A 39 11.72 -12.38 -3.76
C ASP A 39 13.20 -12.64 -3.52
N HIS A 40 14.07 -11.67 -3.83
CA HIS A 40 15.53 -11.77 -3.66
C HIS A 40 16.21 -13.01 -4.29
N GLY A 41 15.61 -13.62 -5.31
CA GLY A 41 16.13 -14.82 -5.98
C GLY A 41 15.63 -16.15 -5.41
N ASP A 42 14.86 -16.12 -4.33
CA ASP A 42 14.14 -17.28 -3.79
C ASP A 42 12.69 -17.31 -4.31
N LYS A 43 12.19 -18.52 -4.61
CA LYS A 43 10.78 -18.73 -4.93
C LYS A 43 9.97 -18.69 -3.64
N VAL A 44 9.35 -17.55 -3.36
CA VAL A 44 8.42 -17.38 -2.25
C VAL A 44 6.99 -17.52 -2.78
N LEU A 45 6.07 -18.00 -1.96
CA LEU A 45 4.65 -17.95 -2.29
C LEU A 45 4.13 -16.57 -1.89
N GLY A 46 3.93 -15.71 -2.88
CA GLY A 46 3.24 -14.44 -2.72
C GLY A 46 1.75 -14.57 -3.01
N TRP A 47 1.00 -13.54 -2.63
CA TRP A 47 -0.38 -13.36 -3.05
C TRP A 47 -0.44 -12.29 -4.14
N ARG A 48 -1.45 -12.37 -5.00
CA ARG A 48 -1.85 -11.27 -5.89
C ARG A 48 -3.31 -11.04 -5.65
N ALA A 49 -3.70 -9.78 -5.64
CA ALA A 49 -5.08 -9.36 -5.71
C ALA A 49 -5.33 -8.75 -7.09
N ASP A 50 -6.51 -9.01 -7.64
CA ASP A 50 -6.95 -8.35 -8.88
C ASP A 50 -7.53 -6.95 -8.60
N GLY A 51 -7.81 -6.65 -7.33
CA GLY A 51 -8.13 -5.31 -6.91
C GLY A 51 -7.97 -5.08 -5.41
N VAL A 52 -7.80 -3.83 -5.02
CA VAL A 52 -7.60 -3.38 -3.66
C VAL A 52 -8.46 -2.14 -3.41
N VAL A 53 -9.20 -2.13 -2.30
CA VAL A 53 -9.80 -0.91 -1.75
C VAL A 53 -9.25 -0.71 -0.34
N LEU A 54 -8.59 0.41 -0.12
CA LEU A 54 -7.93 0.75 1.15
C LEU A 54 -8.37 2.14 1.61
N GLY A 55 -8.81 2.23 2.86
CA GLY A 55 -9.12 3.48 3.54
C GLY A 55 -8.15 3.70 4.69
N LEU A 56 -7.52 4.88 4.73
CA LEU A 56 -6.50 5.25 5.71
C LEU A 56 -6.91 6.53 6.46
N SER A 57 -6.82 6.49 7.77
CA SER A 57 -7.10 7.66 8.62
C SER A 57 -6.07 8.76 8.39
N SER A 58 -6.53 10.02 8.37
CA SER A 58 -5.68 11.22 8.35
C SER A 58 -4.62 11.26 9.45
N ALA A 59 -4.83 10.53 10.55
CA ALA A 59 -3.88 10.41 11.66
C ALA A 59 -2.50 9.85 11.24
N VAL A 60 -2.43 9.05 10.15
CA VAL A 60 -1.16 8.51 9.64
C VAL A 60 -0.48 9.45 8.64
N ASN A 61 -1.15 10.53 8.21
CA ASN A 61 -0.60 11.52 7.28
C ASN A 61 0.33 12.51 8.00
N VAL A 62 1.39 12.00 8.61
CA VAL A 62 2.36 12.78 9.37
C VAL A 62 3.56 13.10 8.47
N PRO A 63 4.08 14.34 8.48
CA PRO A 63 5.17 14.73 7.60
C PRO A 63 6.41 13.86 7.83
N THR A 64 6.91 13.26 6.75
CA THR A 64 8.11 12.40 6.76
C THR A 64 9.26 13.09 6.03
N ILE A 65 10.47 12.98 6.58
CA ILE A 65 11.68 13.54 5.96
C ILE A 65 12.23 12.50 4.99
N ILE A 66 12.18 12.82 3.69
CA ILE A 66 12.81 12.02 2.65
C ILE A 66 14.10 12.72 2.22
N GLN A 67 15.22 11.99 2.26
CA GLN A 67 16.56 12.45 1.85
C GLN A 67 16.94 13.87 2.33
N GLY A 68 17.12 14.01 3.65
CA GLY A 68 17.89 15.09 4.26
C GLY A 68 17.26 16.49 4.34
N SER A 69 16.19 16.79 3.60
CA SER A 69 15.56 18.13 3.72
C SER A 69 14.10 18.23 3.26
N LYS A 70 13.57 17.27 2.50
CA LYS A 70 12.21 17.39 1.97
C LYS A 70 11.22 16.71 2.89
N VAL A 71 10.46 17.53 3.59
CA VAL A 71 9.28 17.09 4.32
C VAL A 71 8.19 16.81 3.29
N VAL A 72 7.70 15.57 3.22
CA VAL A 72 6.61 15.15 2.34
C VAL A 72 5.51 14.53 3.18
N MET A 73 4.26 14.88 2.89
CA MET A 73 3.10 14.23 3.46
C MET A 73 2.88 12.90 2.71
N PRO A 74 2.77 11.75 3.39
CA PRO A 74 2.54 10.46 2.75
C PRO A 74 1.38 10.46 1.77
N PHE A 75 0.26 11.11 2.12
CA PHE A 75 -0.92 11.15 1.24
C PHE A 75 -0.68 11.96 -0.03
N ASP A 76 0.08 13.06 0.05
CA ASP A 76 0.46 13.83 -1.13
C ASP A 76 1.40 13.05 -2.04
N ARG A 77 2.29 12.22 -1.45
CA ARG A 77 3.18 11.33 -2.21
C ARG A 77 2.39 10.26 -2.94
N ILE A 78 1.48 9.58 -2.25
CA ILE A 78 0.67 8.51 -2.84
C ILE A 78 -0.19 9.06 -3.97
N ARG A 79 -0.87 10.19 -3.76
CA ARG A 79 -1.74 10.81 -4.77
C ARG A 79 -0.99 11.35 -5.99
N LYS A 80 0.26 11.76 -5.83
CA LYS A 80 1.01 12.40 -6.91
C LYS A 80 1.53 11.40 -7.93
N TYR A 81 1.92 10.21 -7.49
CA TYR A 81 2.58 9.23 -8.35
C TYR A 81 1.74 7.97 -8.54
N GLU A 82 0.82 7.67 -7.61
CA GLU A 82 -0.05 6.51 -7.69
C GLU A 82 0.73 5.23 -8.02
N ASP A 83 1.79 4.96 -7.26
CA ASP A 83 2.84 4.00 -7.60
C ASP A 83 2.97 2.86 -6.58
N ILE A 84 1.85 2.43 -5.99
CA ILE A 84 1.84 1.29 -5.06
C ILE A 84 2.00 0.00 -5.87
N THR A 85 3.03 -0.78 -5.56
CA THR A 85 3.33 -2.04 -6.24
C THR A 85 3.00 -3.26 -5.37
N HIS A 86 3.15 -3.12 -4.05
CA HIS A 86 2.91 -4.20 -3.11
C HIS A 86 2.30 -3.71 -1.80
N ILE A 87 1.61 -4.64 -1.14
CA ILE A 87 1.04 -4.47 0.18
C ILE A 87 1.52 -5.64 1.03
N GLN A 88 2.28 -5.36 2.08
CA GLN A 88 2.59 -6.36 3.10
C GLN A 88 1.62 -6.18 4.27
N ILE A 89 0.99 -7.28 4.68
CA ILE A 89 0.10 -7.32 5.84
C ILE A 89 0.77 -8.14 6.92
N ASP A 90 1.12 -7.51 8.04
CA ASP A 90 1.64 -8.22 9.20
C ASP A 90 0.51 -8.56 10.16
N TYR A 91 0.56 -9.77 10.69
CA TYR A 91 -0.42 -10.29 11.63
C TYR A 91 0.17 -10.40 13.03
N ILE A 92 -0.69 -10.30 14.05
CA ILE A 92 -0.33 -10.40 15.47
C ILE A 92 0.41 -11.69 15.83
N HIS A 93 0.23 -12.75 15.03
CA HIS A 93 0.89 -14.05 15.21
C HIS A 93 2.29 -14.14 14.58
N GLY A 94 2.84 -13.02 14.10
CA GLY A 94 4.18 -12.96 13.50
C GLY A 94 4.27 -13.54 12.09
N LYS A 95 3.13 -13.76 11.43
CA LYS A 95 3.07 -14.08 9.99
C LYS A 95 2.88 -12.80 9.20
N SER A 96 3.31 -12.82 7.95
CA SER A 96 3.07 -11.74 7.00
C SER A 96 2.56 -12.31 5.68
N ASP A 97 1.60 -11.61 5.08
CA ASP A 97 1.18 -11.84 3.71
C ASP A 97 1.76 -10.74 2.83
N TYR A 98 2.49 -11.14 1.79
CA TYR A 98 2.99 -10.22 0.76
C TYR A 98 2.05 -10.27 -0.44
N ILE A 99 1.45 -9.14 -0.79
CA ILE A 99 0.43 -9.03 -1.83
C ILE A 99 0.95 -8.12 -2.95
N THR A 100 1.09 -8.67 -4.14
CA THR A 100 1.29 -7.91 -5.38
C THR A 100 -0.06 -7.35 -5.82
N VAL A 101 -0.13 -6.03 -6.04
CA VAL A 101 -1.35 -5.38 -6.55
C VAL A 101 -1.32 -5.32 -8.09
N PRO A 102 -2.43 -5.02 -8.76
CA PRO A 102 -2.42 -4.77 -10.19
C PRO A 102 -1.41 -3.68 -10.54
N TRP A 103 -0.42 -4.04 -11.37
CA TRP A 103 0.64 -3.15 -11.84
C TRP A 103 0.86 -3.41 -13.33
N PRO A 104 0.62 -2.44 -14.22
CA PRO A 104 0.73 -2.64 -15.66
C PRO A 104 2.19 -2.78 -16.12
N GLY A 105 3.17 -2.30 -15.34
CA GLY A 105 4.58 -2.59 -15.55
C GLY A 105 5.23 -1.94 -16.77
N GLU A 106 4.53 -1.04 -17.48
CA GLU A 106 5.05 -0.39 -18.70
C GLU A 106 5.62 1.02 -18.47
N SER A 107 5.40 1.63 -17.30
CA SER A 107 5.85 2.99 -16.97
C SER A 107 6.30 3.08 -15.51
N ASP A 108 7.57 3.44 -15.29
CA ASP A 108 8.19 3.51 -13.96
C ASP A 108 7.77 4.75 -13.12
N ILE A 109 6.56 5.28 -13.35
CA ILE A 109 6.18 6.62 -12.86
C ILE A 109 4.76 6.67 -12.33
N SER A 110 3.81 5.89 -12.88
CA SER A 110 2.43 5.89 -12.42
C SER A 110 1.69 4.59 -12.74
N ASN A 111 0.81 4.18 -11.82
CA ASN A 111 -0.13 3.09 -12.01
C ASN A 111 -1.48 3.66 -12.46
N ASP A 112 -1.76 3.60 -13.76
CA ASP A 112 -3.00 4.18 -14.32
C ASP A 112 -4.29 3.52 -13.81
N ILE A 113 -4.18 2.36 -13.16
CA ILE A 113 -5.29 1.63 -12.53
C ILE A 113 -5.32 1.80 -11.01
N GLN A 114 -4.49 2.70 -10.45
CA GLN A 114 -4.61 3.18 -9.09
C GLN A 114 -5.29 4.55 -9.08
N HIS A 115 -6.21 4.74 -8.15
CA HIS A 115 -6.87 6.01 -7.89
C HIS A 115 -6.84 6.33 -6.41
N SER A 116 -6.35 7.53 -6.06
CA SER A 116 -6.21 7.96 -4.66
C SER A 116 -6.86 9.33 -4.41
N ILE A 117 -7.80 9.39 -3.45
CA ILE A 117 -8.58 10.59 -3.11
C ILE A 117 -8.48 10.88 -1.62
N VAL A 118 -8.20 12.13 -1.26
CA VAL A 118 -8.34 12.59 0.13
C VAL A 118 -9.75 13.11 0.33
N ASN A 119 -10.46 12.52 1.28
CA ASN A 119 -11.77 12.97 1.72
C ASN A 119 -11.65 14.34 2.39
N GLN A 120 -12.42 15.32 1.90
CA GLN A 120 -12.30 16.71 2.36
C GLN A 120 -12.92 16.95 3.74
N GLU A 121 -13.80 16.06 4.21
CA GLU A 121 -14.50 16.22 5.49
C GLU A 121 -13.65 15.76 6.68
N ASN A 122 -12.94 14.63 6.54
CA ASN A 122 -12.16 14.01 7.63
C ASN A 122 -10.64 13.92 7.34
N GLY A 123 -10.21 14.24 6.12
CA GLY A 123 -8.82 14.16 5.68
C GLY A 123 -8.30 12.75 5.42
N ASP A 124 -9.17 11.73 5.48
CA ASP A 124 -8.79 10.34 5.26
C ASP A 124 -8.43 10.12 3.78
N LEU A 125 -7.52 9.17 3.53
CA LEU A 125 -7.14 8.77 2.17
C LEU A 125 -7.90 7.51 1.78
N GLU A 126 -8.57 7.57 0.64
CA GLU A 126 -9.20 6.44 -0.02
C GLU A 126 -8.35 6.07 -1.23
N ILE A 127 -8.01 4.78 -1.36
CA ILE A 127 -7.20 4.22 -2.43
C ILE A 127 -7.98 3.06 -3.05
N GLU A 128 -8.09 3.06 -4.37
CA GLU A 128 -8.61 1.98 -5.18
C GLU A 128 -7.53 1.56 -6.19
N ILE A 129 -7.32 0.26 -6.38
CA ILE A 129 -6.40 -0.29 -7.37
C ILE A 129 -7.14 -1.45 -8.06
N GLY A 130 -7.34 -1.42 -9.37
CA GLY A 130 -8.07 -2.50 -10.07
C GLY A 130 -8.60 -2.12 -11.45
#